data_AF-A0A812HJC3-F1
#
_entry.id   AF-A0A812HJC3-F1
#
_cell.length_a   1.000
_cell.length_b   1.000
_cell.length_c   1.000
_cell.angle_alpha   90.00
_cell.angle_beta   90.00
_cell.angle_gamma   90.00
#
_symmetry.space_group_name_H-M   'P 1'
#
loop_
_entity.id
_entity.type
_entity.pdbx_description
1 polymer ?
#
loop_
_entity_poly.entity_id
_entity_poly.type
_entity_poly.pdbx_seq_one_letter_code
_entity_poly.pdbx_strand_id
1 'polypeptide(L)'
;MADGSQFVRVVPSPAAEDSSPNTGDLVQFTTGIYYVEEDEEFLTVDIMRLGSLRGTVTVDFYTEDGSAKAGKQYHKASGQVEFKDREYRQSIQIQTVSSPLWSPTLEFKIHLVNPTGCSVGMHLSSCRVKVIDADPFPSSKYSDLLLQGEEGVKKIRRICLLWEYWKLCILQVPGIGRRTCATLILDEFRNAKRLTILLLQVYMVDVVFNTTDPEAEAQLIGSSRQESAIVVGVLLAAPMLLVHIAALIKAKMDLKGHLHLFLQRSLFRKYLNYSEESRSSVPPALMQSAITRESEEAATSFGKVLDLVAILCQLVIFAYFTIMENPTAMIFILAMPCSMLLYFTLVSLCRGERDQWKEIEDQMLFLVDEVCHRYRLVADYFQRPQMNEEFQKTSGDLRREMVPDHLRDANDNMFPKWLGPFFMGLYVSIEAGRVLDGSLSLGTFLATVGIMKDISEEFEEGYAIILELTQFYYSVVDLTVFFNKPTDLRTWKAVNRQRRDESPLSCAFGRTQA
;
A
#
# COMPACT_ATOMS: atom_id res chain seq x y z
N MET A 1 69.53 16.02 48.87
CA MET A 1 70.33 15.12 48.02
C MET A 1 69.33 14.45 47.08
N ALA A 2 68.89 15.09 45.99
CA ALA A 2 69.63 15.42 44.76
C ALA A 2 70.08 14.17 44.02
N ASP A 3 69.30 13.76 43.00
CA ASP A 3 69.74 13.43 41.63
C ASP A 3 68.48 12.96 40.85
N GLY A 4 68.21 13.28 39.60
CA GLY A 4 69.02 13.83 38.52
C GLY A 4 68.33 13.38 37.23
N SER A 5 67.52 14.26 36.63
CA SER A 5 66.82 14.01 35.37
C SER A 5 67.83 13.91 34.22
N GLN A 6 68.09 12.69 33.72
CA GLN A 6 68.90 12.49 32.52
C GLN A 6 68.06 12.71 31.26
N PHE A 7 68.39 13.77 30.54
CA PHE A 7 67.97 14.01 29.16
C PHE A 7 68.68 13.01 28.23
N VAL A 8 67.92 12.12 27.60
CA VAL A 8 68.41 11.31 26.47
C VAL A 8 68.29 12.16 25.20
N ARG A 9 69.44 12.50 24.62
CA ARG A 9 69.54 13.11 23.27
C ARG A 9 69.01 12.12 22.23
N VAL A 10 67.87 12.43 21.63
CA VAL A 10 67.40 11.74 20.41
C VAL A 10 68.25 12.26 19.25
N VAL A 11 69.12 11.41 18.71
CA VAL A 11 69.83 11.67 17.46
C VAL A 11 68.82 11.52 16.32
N PRO A 12 68.75 12.44 15.33
CA PRO A 12 67.89 12.26 14.18
C PRO A 12 68.43 11.11 13.32
N SER A 13 67.61 10.08 13.08
CA SER A 13 67.87 9.07 12.05
C SER A 13 67.98 9.76 10.69
N PRO A 14 68.92 9.40 9.81
CA PRO A 14 69.03 10.00 8.49
C PRO A 14 67.74 9.74 7.71
N ALA A 15 67.28 10.77 7.02
CA ALA A 15 66.07 10.78 6.21
C ALA A 15 66.07 9.56 5.28
N ALA A 16 65.01 8.74 5.39
CA ALA A 16 64.67 7.82 4.32
C ALA A 16 64.32 8.67 3.10
N GLU A 17 65.01 8.41 1.99
CA GLU A 17 64.69 8.98 0.69
C GLU A 17 63.29 8.50 0.30
N ASP A 18 62.32 9.43 0.34
CA ASP A 18 60.97 9.23 -0.20
C ASP A 18 61.06 9.13 -1.72
N SER A 19 61.19 7.91 -2.24
CA SER A 19 61.06 7.61 -3.67
C SER A 19 59.62 7.21 -4.02
N SER A 20 58.67 8.10 -3.75
CA SER A 20 57.34 8.06 -4.38
C SER A 20 57.03 9.45 -4.93
N PRO A 21 56.55 9.61 -6.18
CA PRO A 21 56.02 10.88 -6.61
C PRO A 21 54.66 11.05 -5.92
N ASN A 22 54.65 11.42 -4.65
CA ASN A 22 53.45 11.91 -3.98
C ASN A 22 53.17 13.31 -4.53
N THR A 23 52.64 13.37 -5.76
CA THR A 23 51.73 14.45 -6.13
C THR A 23 50.60 14.39 -5.11
N GLY A 24 50.66 15.28 -4.11
CA GLY A 24 49.69 15.40 -3.01
C GLY A 24 48.32 15.89 -3.49
N ASP A 25 47.84 15.31 -4.58
CA ASP A 25 46.63 15.66 -5.25
C ASP A 25 45.48 14.84 -4.67
N LEU A 26 44.39 15.52 -4.38
CA LEU A 26 43.20 14.98 -3.76
C LEU A 26 42.05 15.06 -4.77
N VAL A 27 41.46 13.94 -5.09
CA VAL A 27 40.26 13.88 -5.94
C VAL A 27 39.03 13.62 -5.08
N GLN A 28 37.98 14.40 -5.28
CA GLN A 28 36.73 14.29 -4.53
C GLN A 28 35.53 14.84 -5.30
N PHE A 29 34.31 14.46 -4.91
CA PHE A 29 33.11 15.13 -5.40
C PHE A 29 33.03 16.58 -4.90
N THR A 30 32.42 17.46 -5.70
CA THR A 30 32.22 18.87 -5.30
C THR A 30 31.26 19.00 -4.11
N THR A 31 30.28 18.10 -3.99
CA THR A 31 29.30 18.04 -2.90
C THR A 31 28.98 16.60 -2.53
N GLY A 32 28.61 16.37 -1.28
CA GLY A 32 28.19 15.05 -0.79
C GLY A 32 26.77 14.66 -1.23
N ILE A 33 25.96 15.61 -1.67
CA ILE A 33 24.57 15.38 -2.11
C ILE A 33 24.34 16.09 -3.45
N TYR A 34 23.73 15.38 -4.40
CA TYR A 34 23.22 15.91 -5.66
C TYR A 34 21.70 15.67 -5.74
N TYR A 35 21.03 16.49 -6.54
CA TYR A 35 19.59 16.43 -6.74
C TYR A 35 19.30 16.42 -8.25
N VAL A 36 18.42 15.51 -8.65
CA VAL A 36 17.94 15.36 -10.03
C VAL A 36 16.43 15.19 -9.99
N GLU A 37 15.72 15.76 -10.96
CA GLU A 37 14.30 15.44 -11.17
C GLU A 37 14.17 14.29 -12.16
N GLU A 38 13.15 13.44 -12.00
CA GLU A 38 12.96 12.29 -12.91
C GLU A 38 12.74 12.70 -14.37
N ASP A 39 12.23 13.91 -14.60
CA ASP A 39 12.02 14.49 -15.94
C ASP A 39 13.32 14.99 -16.59
N GLU A 40 14.40 15.13 -15.83
CA GLU A 40 15.71 15.46 -16.39
C GLU A 40 16.33 14.18 -16.97
N GLU A 41 16.85 14.22 -18.21
CA GLU A 41 17.42 13.03 -18.86
C GLU A 41 18.80 12.65 -18.32
N PHE A 42 19.58 13.66 -17.90
CA PHE A 42 20.95 13.47 -17.43
C PHE A 42 21.22 14.26 -16.15
N LEU A 43 21.83 13.58 -15.17
CA LEU A 43 22.46 14.19 -14.02
C LEU A 43 23.94 14.44 -14.28
N THR A 44 24.34 15.71 -14.22
CA THR A 44 25.77 16.10 -14.24
C THR A 44 26.33 16.14 -12.83
N VAL A 45 27.31 15.28 -12.55
CA VAL A 45 28.06 15.21 -11.29
C VAL A 45 29.47 15.72 -11.51
N ASP A 46 29.86 16.72 -10.73
CA ASP A 46 31.17 17.35 -10.81
C ASP A 46 32.17 16.72 -9.83
N ILE A 47 33.35 16.41 -10.34
CA ILE A 47 34.49 15.87 -9.58
C ILE A 47 35.61 16.90 -9.66
N MET A 48 36.22 17.19 -8.52
CA MET A 48 37.32 18.14 -8.40
C MET A 48 38.61 17.47 -7.97
N ARG A 49 39.71 17.96 -8.53
CA ARG A 49 41.09 17.66 -8.15
C ARG A 49 41.67 18.89 -7.46
N LEU A 50 42.23 18.70 -6.27
CA LEU A 50 42.88 19.73 -5.44
C LEU A 50 44.35 19.35 -5.25
N GLY A 51 45.24 20.32 -5.03
CA GLY A 51 46.66 20.08 -4.76
C GLY A 51 47.59 20.71 -5.81
N SER A 52 48.61 19.96 -6.24
CA SER A 52 49.66 20.42 -7.14
C SER A 52 49.20 20.56 -8.60
N LEU A 53 48.13 19.86 -9.01
CA LEU A 53 47.56 19.86 -10.37
C LEU A 53 48.58 19.49 -11.47
N ARG A 54 49.67 18.82 -11.10
CA ARG A 54 50.74 18.42 -12.03
C ARG A 54 50.60 16.96 -12.43
N GLY A 55 50.78 16.67 -13.71
CA GLY A 55 50.69 15.33 -14.27
C GLY A 55 49.27 14.80 -14.39
N THR A 56 49.14 13.64 -15.02
CA THR A 56 47.85 12.97 -15.23
C THR A 56 47.48 12.14 -14.01
N VAL A 57 46.22 12.26 -13.57
CA VAL A 57 45.65 11.50 -12.48
C VAL A 57 44.40 10.79 -13.00
N THR A 58 44.18 9.53 -12.60
CA THR A 58 42.93 8.84 -12.93
C THR A 58 42.26 8.27 -11.69
N VAL A 59 40.93 8.28 -11.70
CA VAL A 59 40.08 7.69 -10.66
C VAL A 59 38.89 7.02 -11.34
N ASP A 60 38.56 5.81 -10.91
CA ASP A 60 37.39 5.10 -11.41
C ASP A 60 36.15 5.49 -10.60
N PHE A 61 34.97 5.47 -11.22
CA PHE A 61 33.71 5.64 -10.53
C PHE A 61 32.73 4.52 -10.85
N TYR A 62 31.82 4.25 -9.90
CA TYR A 62 30.67 3.39 -10.13
C TYR A 62 29.46 3.84 -9.31
N THR A 63 28.27 3.54 -9.82
CA THR A 63 27.00 3.75 -9.12
C THR A 63 26.62 2.53 -8.27
N GLU A 64 26.16 2.77 -7.04
CA GLU A 64 25.63 1.76 -6.12
C GLU A 64 24.14 2.00 -5.87
N ASP A 65 23.35 0.92 -5.98
CA ASP A 65 21.91 0.94 -5.71
C ASP A 65 21.62 1.25 -4.23
N GLY A 66 20.79 2.26 -4.01
CA GLY A 66 20.22 2.55 -2.70
C GLY A 66 18.75 2.15 -2.65
N SER A 67 17.91 3.14 -2.32
CA SER A 67 16.46 3.03 -2.46
C SER A 67 16.02 3.23 -3.91
N ALA A 68 16.76 4.02 -4.70
CA ALA A 68 16.69 4.04 -6.16
C ALA A 68 17.42 2.82 -6.72
N LYS A 69 16.82 2.17 -7.72
CA LYS A 69 17.35 0.96 -8.35
C LYS A 69 17.73 1.22 -9.81
N ALA A 70 18.86 0.67 -10.21
CA ALA A 70 19.30 0.70 -11.60
C ALA A 70 18.26 0.03 -12.52
N GLY A 71 18.01 0.63 -13.68
CA GLY A 71 17.00 0.21 -14.66
C GLY A 71 15.57 0.64 -14.32
N LYS A 72 15.34 1.25 -13.15
CA LYS A 72 14.05 1.86 -12.78
C LYS A 72 14.13 3.37 -12.65
N GLN A 73 15.09 3.88 -11.88
CA GLN A 73 15.26 5.32 -11.65
C GLN A 73 16.48 5.90 -12.38
N TYR A 74 17.49 5.08 -12.65
CA TYR A 74 18.73 5.51 -13.29
C TYR A 74 19.40 4.33 -14.01
N HIS A 75 20.28 4.61 -14.97
CA HIS A 75 21.10 3.57 -15.60
C HIS A 75 22.39 3.36 -14.82
N LYS A 76 22.75 2.09 -14.56
CA LYS A 76 24.01 1.76 -13.89
C LYS A 76 25.17 2.32 -14.70
N ALA A 77 25.98 3.17 -14.08
CA ALA A 77 27.11 3.81 -14.72
C ALA A 77 28.40 3.44 -13.99
N SER A 78 29.44 3.17 -14.77
CA SER A 78 30.80 3.00 -14.28
C SER A 78 31.77 3.46 -15.36
N GLY A 79 32.88 4.06 -14.96
CA GLY A 79 33.87 4.55 -15.90
C GLY A 79 35.11 5.06 -15.20
N GLN A 80 36.04 5.58 -15.99
CA GLN A 80 37.27 6.19 -15.50
C GLN A 80 37.23 7.69 -15.80
N VAL A 81 37.64 8.49 -14.81
CA VAL A 81 37.80 9.94 -14.92
C VAL A 81 39.28 10.24 -14.95
N GLU A 82 39.73 10.80 -16.06
CA GLU A 82 41.10 11.25 -16.25
C GLU A 82 41.18 12.77 -16.09
N PHE A 83 42.09 13.23 -15.24
CA PHE A 83 42.47 14.63 -15.12
C PHE A 83 43.84 14.81 -15.77
N LYS A 84 43.90 15.59 -16.85
CA LYS A 84 45.17 15.94 -17.50
C LYS A 84 45.94 16.97 -16.67
N ASP A 85 47.17 17.27 -17.11
CA ASP A 85 47.99 18.31 -16.48
C ASP A 85 47.21 19.64 -16.42
N ARG A 86 47.15 20.24 -15.22
CA ARG A 86 46.43 21.48 -14.91
C ARG A 86 44.90 21.42 -14.99
N GLU A 87 44.31 20.25 -15.23
CA GLU A 87 42.85 20.07 -15.10
C GLU A 87 42.47 19.87 -13.64
N TYR A 88 41.54 20.69 -13.15
CA TYR A 88 41.08 20.65 -11.75
C TYR A 88 39.62 20.21 -11.61
N ARG A 89 38.85 20.16 -12.70
CA ARG A 89 37.42 19.80 -12.69
C ARG A 89 37.09 18.91 -13.90
N GLN A 90 36.38 17.84 -13.64
CA GLN A 90 35.77 16.97 -14.64
C GLN A 90 34.32 16.69 -14.26
N SER A 91 33.49 16.36 -15.24
CA SER A 91 32.09 16.02 -15.01
C SER A 91 31.75 14.65 -15.58
N ILE A 92 30.90 13.92 -14.87
CA ILE A 92 30.31 12.67 -15.32
C ILE A 92 28.81 12.87 -15.51
N GLN A 93 28.25 12.25 -16.54
CA GLN A 93 26.81 12.26 -16.80
C GLN A 93 26.24 10.89 -16.46
N ILE A 94 25.18 10.88 -15.67
CA ILE A 94 24.42 9.69 -15.33
C ILE A 94 23.03 9.85 -15.92
N GLN A 95 22.62 8.90 -16.74
CA GLN A 95 21.30 8.90 -17.35
C GLN A 95 20.24 8.49 -16.33
N THR A 96 19.22 9.32 -16.19
CA THR A 96 18.04 9.10 -15.36
C THR A 96 16.90 8.49 -16.18
N VAL A 97 15.99 7.81 -15.49
CA VAL A 97 14.83 7.14 -16.12
C VAL A 97 13.56 7.82 -15.62
N SER A 98 12.82 8.45 -16.54
CA SER A 98 11.51 9.03 -16.24
C SER A 98 10.43 7.95 -16.23
N SER A 99 9.54 8.00 -15.24
CA SER A 99 8.41 7.09 -15.06
C SER A 99 7.14 7.90 -14.78
N PRO A 100 5.99 7.59 -15.41
CA PRO A 100 4.71 8.28 -15.14
C PRO A 100 4.00 7.78 -13.87
N LEU A 101 4.67 6.92 -13.09
CA LEU A 101 4.13 6.33 -11.87
C LEU A 101 4.81 6.97 -10.67
N TRP A 102 3.98 7.50 -9.78
CA TRP A 102 4.44 8.10 -8.54
C TRP A 102 5.40 7.21 -7.74
N SER A 103 6.46 7.83 -7.25
CA SER A 103 7.46 7.27 -6.37
C SER A 103 7.82 8.28 -5.26
N PRO A 104 8.17 7.82 -4.05
CA PRO A 104 8.74 8.70 -3.05
C PRO A 104 10.11 9.21 -3.52
N THR A 105 10.66 10.24 -2.88
CA THR A 105 12.06 10.62 -3.13
C THR A 105 13.00 9.45 -2.84
N LEU A 106 13.71 8.98 -3.86
CA LEU A 106 14.64 7.87 -3.79
C LEU A 106 16.09 8.36 -3.86
N GLU A 107 17.02 7.52 -3.41
CA GLU A 107 18.44 7.83 -3.42
C GLU A 107 19.30 6.66 -3.88
N PHE A 108 20.37 6.98 -4.61
CA PHE A 108 21.47 6.07 -4.94
C PHE A 108 22.80 6.74 -4.62
N LYS A 109 23.90 5.98 -4.65
CA LYS A 109 25.24 6.50 -4.36
C LYS A 109 26.17 6.38 -5.55
N ILE A 110 27.19 7.23 -5.58
CA ILE A 110 28.29 7.15 -6.53
C ILE A 110 29.58 7.13 -5.72
N HIS A 111 30.48 6.21 -6.07
CA HIS A 111 31.74 6.00 -5.37
C HIS A 111 32.91 6.27 -6.30
N LEU A 112 33.97 6.87 -5.74
CA LEU A 112 35.28 7.01 -6.36
C LEU A 112 36.21 5.93 -5.81
N VAL A 113 36.83 5.16 -6.70
CA VAL A 113 37.71 4.03 -6.37
C VAL A 113 38.94 3.98 -7.28
N ASN A 114 39.92 3.15 -6.90
CA ASN A 114 41.15 2.92 -7.67
C ASN A 114 41.89 4.21 -8.10
N PRO A 115 42.23 5.12 -7.16
CA PRO A 115 42.99 6.29 -7.53
C PRO A 115 44.41 5.93 -7.99
N THR A 116 44.87 6.54 -9.08
CA THR A 116 46.26 6.45 -9.53
C THR A 116 46.88 7.83 -9.64
N GLY A 117 48.03 8.03 -8.99
CA GLY A 117 48.70 9.33 -8.94
C GLY A 117 48.04 10.38 -8.02
N CYS A 118 47.01 9.98 -7.25
CA CYS A 118 46.32 10.85 -6.28
C CYS A 118 45.80 10.06 -5.06
N SER A 119 45.26 10.79 -4.10
CA SER A 119 44.45 10.27 -3.00
C SER A 119 42.98 10.69 -3.17
N VAL A 120 42.04 9.92 -2.60
CA VAL A 120 40.61 10.28 -2.64
C VAL A 120 40.22 10.98 -1.33
N GLY A 121 39.39 12.01 -1.41
CA GLY A 121 38.86 12.74 -0.25
C GLY A 121 38.20 11.84 0.79
N MET A 122 38.58 11.99 2.06
CA MET A 122 38.06 11.15 3.16
C MET A 122 36.53 11.28 3.36
N HIS A 123 35.97 12.47 3.12
CA HIS A 123 34.54 12.75 3.34
C HIS A 123 33.70 12.83 2.05
N LEU A 124 34.36 12.96 0.90
CA LEU A 124 33.72 13.20 -0.40
C LEU A 124 34.19 12.18 -1.46
N SER A 125 34.60 10.99 -1.00
CA SER A 125 34.84 9.79 -1.83
C SER A 125 33.55 9.15 -2.35
N SER A 126 32.44 9.41 -1.68
CA SER A 126 31.11 8.97 -2.08
C SER A 126 30.13 10.13 -2.03
N CYS A 127 29.26 10.25 -3.02
CA CYS A 127 28.15 11.20 -3.00
C CYS A 127 26.81 10.48 -3.11
N ARG A 128 25.76 11.09 -2.56
CA ARG A 128 24.38 10.62 -2.68
C ARG A 128 23.65 11.44 -3.72
N VAL A 129 22.89 10.78 -4.55
CA VAL A 129 21.98 11.45 -5.49
C VAL A 129 20.56 11.23 -5.00
N LYS A 130 19.81 12.31 -4.80
CA LYS A 130 18.37 12.28 -4.56
C LYS A 130 17.63 12.47 -5.87
N VAL A 131 16.79 11.50 -6.20
CA VAL A 131 15.89 11.50 -7.34
C VAL A 131 14.54 12.04 -6.86
N ILE A 132 14.12 13.16 -7.41
CA ILE A 132 12.90 13.88 -7.05
C ILE A 132 11.83 13.56 -8.10
N ASP A 133 10.75 12.94 -7.64
CA ASP A 133 9.56 12.71 -8.45
C ASP A 133 8.73 14.00 -8.56
N ALA A 134 8.18 14.26 -9.75
CA ALA A 134 7.32 15.40 -10.04
C ALA A 134 5.82 15.05 -10.02
N ASP A 135 5.47 13.77 -10.11
CA ASP A 135 4.09 13.31 -10.16
C ASP A 135 3.41 13.40 -8.78
N PRO A 136 2.09 13.67 -8.74
CA PRO A 136 1.31 13.63 -7.51
C PRO A 136 0.83 12.20 -7.20
N PHE A 137 0.69 11.89 -5.91
CA PHE A 137 0.11 10.64 -5.45
C PHE A 137 -1.43 10.68 -5.54
N PRO A 138 -2.14 9.60 -5.93
CA PRO A 138 -1.60 8.35 -6.46
C PRO A 138 -1.33 8.37 -7.97
N SER A 139 -1.84 9.37 -8.70
CA SER A 139 -1.82 9.44 -10.16
C SER A 139 -1.97 10.89 -10.63
N SER A 140 -1.34 11.26 -11.74
CA SER A 140 -1.38 12.60 -12.34
C SER A 140 -2.75 13.01 -12.91
N LYS A 141 -3.72 12.08 -13.00
CA LYS A 141 -5.06 12.31 -13.57
C LYS A 141 -5.88 13.41 -12.88
N TYR A 142 -5.70 13.60 -11.58
CA TYR A 142 -6.46 14.57 -10.78
C TYR A 142 -5.54 15.65 -10.16
N SER A 143 -4.39 15.91 -10.78
CA SER A 143 -3.36 16.83 -10.28
C SER A 143 -3.92 18.17 -9.78
N ASP A 144 -4.80 18.82 -10.55
CA ASP A 144 -5.41 20.11 -10.21
C ASP A 144 -6.20 20.09 -8.89
N LEU A 145 -6.88 18.97 -8.60
CA LEU A 145 -7.66 18.78 -7.37
C LEU A 145 -6.75 18.37 -6.21
N LEU A 146 -5.70 17.59 -6.47
CA LEU A 146 -4.74 17.16 -5.44
C LEU A 146 -3.95 18.36 -4.89
N LEU A 147 -3.65 19.36 -5.73
CA LEU A 147 -2.97 20.59 -5.34
C LEU A 147 -3.82 21.51 -4.44
N GLN A 148 -5.14 21.36 -4.43
CA GLN A 148 -6.05 22.12 -3.56
C GLN A 148 -6.08 21.59 -2.11
N GLY A 149 -5.29 20.56 -1.80
CA GLY A 149 -5.24 19.95 -0.47
C GLY A 149 -6.48 19.10 -0.17
N GLU A 150 -6.81 18.97 1.12
CA GLU A 150 -7.84 18.04 1.61
C GLU A 150 -9.22 18.24 0.98
N GLU A 151 -9.67 19.49 0.87
CA GLU A 151 -10.95 19.86 0.24
C GLU A 151 -11.01 19.49 -1.25
N GLY A 152 -9.87 19.51 -1.93
CA GLY A 152 -9.75 19.05 -3.32
C GLY A 152 -9.86 17.54 -3.44
N VAL A 153 -9.19 16.79 -2.55
CA VAL A 153 -9.25 15.32 -2.54
C VAL A 153 -10.67 14.82 -2.23
N LYS A 154 -11.38 15.46 -1.30
CA LYS A 154 -12.76 15.10 -0.92
C LYS A 154 -13.77 15.24 -2.08
N LYS A 155 -13.50 16.10 -3.06
CA LYS A 155 -14.35 16.26 -4.26
C LYS A 155 -14.20 15.10 -5.25
N ILE A 156 -13.13 14.32 -5.17
CA ILE A 156 -12.91 13.18 -6.06
C ILE A 156 -13.90 12.06 -5.71
N ARG A 157 -14.50 11.44 -6.72
CA ARG A 157 -15.39 10.29 -6.52
C ARG A 157 -14.63 9.17 -5.80
N ARG A 158 -15.16 8.69 -4.68
CA ARG A 158 -14.54 7.69 -3.78
C ARG A 158 -13.90 6.50 -4.51
N ILE A 159 -14.69 5.84 -5.36
CA ILE A 159 -14.27 4.66 -6.13
C ILE A 159 -13.14 5.01 -7.13
N CYS A 160 -13.14 6.21 -7.70
CA CYS A 160 -12.06 6.61 -8.61
C CYS A 160 -10.74 6.79 -7.90
N LEU A 161 -10.73 7.41 -6.71
CA LEU A 161 -9.51 7.61 -5.94
C LEU A 161 -8.92 6.26 -5.50
N LEU A 162 -9.76 5.39 -4.96
CA LEU A 162 -9.38 4.02 -4.57
C LEU A 162 -8.83 3.23 -5.77
N TRP A 163 -9.46 3.34 -6.94
CA TRP A 163 -9.00 2.68 -8.16
C TRP A 163 -7.62 3.15 -8.61
N GLU A 164 -7.37 4.46 -8.65
CA GLU A 164 -6.04 4.99 -9.01
C GLU A 164 -4.97 4.56 -7.98
N TYR A 165 -5.32 4.52 -6.69
CA TYR A 165 -4.46 3.99 -5.64
C TYR A 165 -4.14 2.50 -5.82
N TRP A 166 -5.14 1.65 -6.07
CA TRP A 166 -4.92 0.22 -6.30
C TRP A 166 -4.11 -0.04 -7.59
N LYS A 167 -4.35 0.76 -8.63
CA LYS A 167 -3.56 0.74 -9.86
C LYS A 167 -2.09 1.07 -9.60
N LEU A 168 -1.81 2.11 -8.81
CA LEU A 168 -0.46 2.44 -8.37
C LEU A 168 0.19 1.27 -7.63
N CYS A 169 -0.55 0.66 -6.70
CA CYS A 169 -0.07 -0.49 -5.93
C CYS A 169 0.35 -1.69 -6.81
N ILE A 170 -0.46 -2.01 -7.83
CA ILE A 170 -0.20 -3.12 -8.75
C ILE A 170 1.02 -2.85 -9.63
N LEU A 171 1.15 -1.63 -10.14
CA LEU A 171 2.16 -1.28 -11.13
C LEU A 171 3.52 -0.94 -10.49
N GLN A 172 3.51 -0.23 -9.36
CA GLN A 172 4.73 0.33 -8.77
C GLN A 172 5.45 -0.65 -7.84
N VAL A 173 4.69 -1.42 -7.05
CA VAL A 173 5.28 -2.30 -6.04
C VAL A 173 5.73 -3.62 -6.69
N PRO A 174 7.01 -4.01 -6.55
CA PRO A 174 7.55 -5.15 -7.28
C PRO A 174 6.88 -6.47 -6.88
N GLY A 175 6.37 -7.19 -7.87
CA GLY A 175 5.80 -8.53 -7.68
C GLY A 175 4.34 -8.55 -7.23
N ILE A 176 3.73 -7.40 -6.91
CA ILE A 176 2.33 -7.35 -6.48
C ILE A 176 1.39 -7.82 -7.55
N GLY A 177 1.52 -7.37 -8.80
CA GLY A 177 0.63 -7.83 -9.89
C GLY A 177 0.60 -9.36 -10.07
N ARG A 178 1.76 -10.04 -9.97
CA ARG A 178 1.83 -11.51 -10.05
C ARG A 178 1.18 -12.18 -8.84
N ARG A 179 1.38 -11.62 -7.64
CA ARG A 179 0.77 -12.13 -6.41
C ARG A 179 -0.73 -11.90 -6.40
N THR A 180 -1.22 -10.75 -6.85
CA THR A 180 -2.66 -10.47 -7.03
C THR A 180 -3.31 -11.51 -7.93
N CYS A 181 -2.71 -11.79 -9.08
CA CYS A 181 -3.21 -12.84 -9.98
C CYS A 181 -3.21 -14.22 -9.32
N ALA A 182 -2.13 -14.58 -8.61
CA ALA A 182 -2.06 -15.84 -7.87
C ALA A 182 -3.11 -15.92 -6.74
N THR A 183 -3.36 -14.83 -6.00
CA THR A 183 -4.40 -14.76 -4.96
C THR A 183 -5.77 -15.05 -5.56
N LEU A 184 -6.14 -14.36 -6.66
CA LEU A 184 -7.42 -14.57 -7.34
C LEU A 184 -7.61 -16.03 -7.76
N ILE A 185 -6.59 -16.66 -8.35
CA ILE A 185 -6.65 -18.10 -8.72
C ILE A 185 -6.83 -18.99 -7.49
N LEU A 186 -6.14 -18.67 -6.39
CA LEU A 186 -6.20 -19.44 -5.16
C LEU A 186 -7.52 -19.21 -4.39
N ASP A 187 -8.21 -18.10 -4.60
CA ASP A 187 -9.55 -17.84 -4.05
C ASP A 187 -10.59 -18.77 -4.68
N GLU A 188 -10.44 -19.12 -5.97
CA GLU A 188 -11.34 -20.05 -6.66
C GLU A 188 -11.37 -21.46 -6.08
N PHE A 189 -10.35 -21.89 -5.31
CA PHE A 189 -10.42 -23.17 -4.61
C PHE A 189 -11.52 -23.21 -3.54
N ARG A 190 -11.87 -22.07 -2.93
CA ARG A 190 -13.03 -21.96 -2.02
C ARG A 190 -14.33 -22.21 -2.80
N ASN A 191 -14.43 -21.65 -4.01
CA ASN A 191 -15.56 -21.81 -4.91
C ASN A 191 -15.69 -23.25 -5.40
N ALA A 192 -14.58 -23.86 -5.82
CA ALA A 192 -14.51 -25.25 -6.24
C ALA A 192 -14.93 -26.23 -5.13
N LYS A 193 -14.50 -25.98 -3.88
CA LYS A 193 -14.95 -26.77 -2.73
C LYS A 193 -16.47 -26.70 -2.57
N ARG A 194 -17.05 -25.49 -2.60
CA ARG A 194 -18.50 -25.29 -2.43
C ARG A 194 -19.30 -26.01 -3.51
N LEU A 195 -18.90 -25.85 -4.77
CA LEU A 195 -19.52 -26.54 -5.90
C LEU A 195 -19.42 -28.07 -5.77
N THR A 196 -18.25 -28.58 -5.36
CA THR A 196 -18.04 -30.02 -5.15
C THR A 196 -18.97 -30.57 -4.07
N ILE A 197 -19.15 -29.84 -2.97
CA ILE A 197 -20.07 -30.25 -1.90
C ILE A 197 -21.51 -30.31 -2.41
N LEU A 198 -21.96 -29.31 -3.15
CA LEU A 198 -23.33 -29.26 -3.71
C LEU A 198 -23.60 -30.43 -4.67
N LEU A 199 -22.69 -30.68 -5.63
CA LEU A 199 -22.80 -31.79 -6.57
C LEU A 199 -22.83 -33.16 -5.86
N LEU A 200 -21.98 -33.33 -4.85
CA LEU A 200 -21.94 -34.57 -4.07
C LEU A 200 -23.22 -34.75 -3.22
N GLN A 201 -23.84 -33.67 -2.75
CA GLN A 201 -25.12 -33.73 -2.04
C GLN A 201 -26.27 -34.17 -2.95
N VAL A 202 -26.36 -33.63 -4.17
CA VAL A 202 -27.36 -34.08 -5.16
C VAL A 202 -27.17 -35.56 -5.46
N TYR A 203 -25.94 -35.97 -5.81
CA TYR A 203 -25.61 -37.37 -6.11
C TYR A 203 -25.92 -38.30 -4.94
N MET A 204 -25.66 -37.86 -3.71
CA MET A 204 -25.94 -38.66 -2.52
C MET A 204 -27.45 -38.90 -2.33
N VAL A 205 -28.28 -37.88 -2.53
CA VAL A 205 -29.74 -37.99 -2.36
C VAL A 205 -30.38 -38.76 -3.51
N ASP A 206 -30.05 -38.40 -4.76
CA ASP A 206 -30.76 -38.90 -5.93
C ASP A 206 -30.22 -40.26 -6.44
N VAL A 207 -28.97 -40.61 -6.16
CA VAL A 207 -28.34 -41.85 -6.64
C VAL A 207 -28.02 -42.82 -5.49
N VAL A 208 -27.30 -42.37 -4.46
CA VAL A 208 -26.81 -43.27 -3.39
C VAL A 208 -27.95 -43.73 -2.47
N PHE A 209 -28.84 -42.83 -2.08
CA PHE A 209 -29.95 -43.12 -1.17
C PHE A 209 -31.28 -43.46 -1.86
N ASN A 210 -31.38 -43.23 -3.17
CA ASN A 210 -32.55 -43.64 -3.94
C ASN A 210 -32.52 -45.15 -4.19
N THR A 211 -33.34 -45.88 -3.42
CA THR A 211 -33.45 -47.35 -3.50
C THR A 211 -34.61 -47.81 -4.38
N THR A 212 -35.43 -46.87 -4.84
CA THR A 212 -36.67 -47.14 -5.57
C THR A 212 -36.51 -47.08 -7.10
N ASP A 213 -35.48 -46.39 -7.58
CA ASP A 213 -35.28 -46.16 -9.02
C ASP A 213 -34.19 -47.08 -9.60
N PRO A 214 -34.49 -47.94 -10.57
CA PRO A 214 -33.49 -48.79 -11.23
C PRO A 214 -32.47 -47.99 -12.06
N GLU A 215 -32.78 -46.77 -12.52
CA GLU A 215 -31.82 -45.92 -13.24
C GLU A 215 -30.70 -45.41 -12.32
N ALA A 216 -30.98 -45.25 -11.02
CA ALA A 216 -29.99 -44.86 -10.03
C ALA A 216 -28.92 -45.96 -9.83
N GLU A 217 -29.25 -47.24 -10.00
CA GLU A 217 -28.27 -48.33 -9.89
C GLU A 217 -27.22 -48.29 -11.01
N ALA A 218 -27.58 -47.77 -12.19
CA ALA A 218 -26.66 -47.63 -13.32
C ALA A 218 -25.66 -46.46 -13.15
N GLN A 219 -25.98 -45.49 -12.29
CA GLN A 219 -25.15 -44.30 -12.05
C GLN A 219 -24.21 -44.45 -10.84
N LEU A 220 -24.20 -45.61 -10.18
CA LEU A 220 -23.36 -45.87 -9.02
C LEU A 220 -21.87 -45.87 -9.40
N ILE A 221 -21.08 -45.09 -8.66
CA ILE A 221 -19.63 -45.15 -8.70
C ILE A 221 -19.17 -46.37 -7.88
N GLY A 222 -19.01 -47.52 -8.53
CA GLY A 222 -18.55 -48.76 -7.93
C GLY A 222 -19.51 -49.93 -8.11
N SER A 223 -19.26 -51.04 -7.41
CA SER A 223 -20.08 -52.25 -7.49
C SER A 223 -21.19 -52.30 -6.44
N SER A 224 -21.05 -51.51 -5.37
CA SER A 224 -22.03 -51.42 -4.29
C SER A 224 -22.31 -49.98 -3.86
N ARG A 225 -23.53 -49.72 -3.37
CA ARG A 225 -23.92 -48.42 -2.79
C ARG A 225 -22.99 -48.00 -1.63
N GLN A 226 -22.47 -48.97 -0.87
CA GLN A 226 -21.54 -48.71 0.22
C GLN A 226 -20.17 -48.22 -0.29
N GLU A 227 -19.67 -48.79 -1.38
CA GLU A 227 -18.45 -48.29 -2.04
C GLU A 227 -18.64 -46.87 -2.56
N SER A 228 -19.77 -46.58 -3.22
CA SER A 228 -20.09 -45.22 -3.68
C SER A 228 -20.17 -44.22 -2.53
N ALA A 229 -20.76 -44.60 -1.39
CA ALA A 229 -20.84 -43.75 -0.21
C ALA A 229 -19.45 -43.44 0.39
N ILE A 230 -18.54 -44.42 0.42
CA ILE A 230 -17.16 -44.23 0.87
C ILE A 230 -16.43 -43.25 -0.06
N VAL A 231 -16.58 -43.41 -1.38
CA VAL A 231 -15.97 -42.50 -2.37
C VAL A 231 -16.48 -41.08 -2.20
N VAL A 232 -17.80 -40.89 -2.02
CA VAL A 232 -18.39 -39.58 -1.73
C VAL A 232 -17.82 -38.99 -0.44
N GLY A 233 -17.68 -39.78 0.63
CA GLY A 233 -17.07 -39.34 1.89
C GLY A 233 -15.63 -38.83 1.72
N VAL A 234 -14.82 -39.53 0.93
CA VAL A 234 -13.45 -39.10 0.61
C VAL A 234 -13.45 -37.82 -0.23
N LEU A 235 -14.30 -37.74 -1.26
CA LEU A 235 -14.41 -36.56 -2.13
C LEU A 235 -14.98 -35.32 -1.42
N LEU A 236 -15.76 -35.49 -0.35
CA LEU A 236 -16.18 -34.37 0.50
C LEU A 236 -15.00 -33.78 1.30
N ALA A 237 -14.07 -34.61 1.74
CA ALA A 237 -12.92 -34.19 2.53
C ALA A 237 -11.75 -33.66 1.67
N ALA A 238 -11.53 -34.21 0.46
CA ALA A 238 -10.37 -33.88 -0.36
C ALA A 238 -10.22 -32.37 -0.72
N PRO A 239 -11.29 -31.63 -1.09
CA PRO A 239 -11.19 -30.19 -1.38
C PRO A 239 -10.76 -29.34 -0.17
N MET A 240 -10.99 -29.81 1.07
CA MET A 240 -10.52 -29.09 2.26
C MET A 240 -9.00 -29.01 2.33
N LEU A 241 -8.29 -30.06 1.90
CA LEU A 241 -6.83 -30.06 1.84
C LEU A 241 -6.32 -29.03 0.82
N LEU A 242 -6.96 -28.93 -0.34
CA LEU A 242 -6.61 -27.94 -1.37
C LEU A 242 -6.82 -26.52 -0.86
N VAL A 243 -7.95 -26.24 -0.20
CA VAL A 243 -8.21 -24.93 0.41
C VAL A 243 -7.19 -24.61 1.50
N HIS A 244 -6.80 -25.59 2.31
CA HIS A 244 -5.78 -25.40 3.35
C HIS A 244 -4.41 -25.08 2.75
N ILE A 245 -3.97 -25.81 1.73
CA ILE A 245 -2.72 -25.54 1.00
C ILE A 245 -2.77 -24.15 0.36
N ALA A 246 -3.88 -23.80 -0.28
CA ALA A 246 -4.08 -22.48 -0.87
C ALA A 246 -3.97 -21.36 0.17
N ALA A 247 -4.53 -21.54 1.37
CA ALA A 247 -4.41 -20.60 2.48
C ALA A 247 -2.95 -20.42 2.94
N LEU A 248 -2.18 -21.51 3.06
CA LEU A 248 -0.76 -21.44 3.40
C LEU A 248 0.06 -20.71 2.34
N ILE A 249 -0.24 -20.92 1.05
CA ILE A 249 0.43 -20.22 -0.05
C ILE A 249 0.10 -18.72 0.01
N LYS A 250 -1.17 -18.33 0.21
CA LYS A 250 -1.57 -16.93 0.37
C LYS A 250 -0.87 -16.25 1.56
N ALA A 251 -0.81 -16.92 2.70
CA ALA A 251 -0.12 -16.42 3.89
C ALA A 251 1.37 -16.18 3.60
N LYS A 252 2.03 -17.07 2.85
CA LYS A 252 3.45 -16.93 2.46
C LYS A 252 3.69 -15.80 1.45
N MET A 253 2.72 -15.49 0.59
CA MET A 253 2.84 -14.39 -0.39
C MET A 253 2.79 -13.00 0.26
N ASP A 254 2.18 -12.89 1.45
CA ASP A 254 2.09 -11.69 2.29
C ASP A 254 1.82 -10.39 1.48
N LEU A 255 0.71 -10.39 0.74
CA LEU A 255 0.35 -9.28 -0.13
C LEU A 255 0.15 -7.97 0.65
N LYS A 256 -0.60 -8.04 1.77
CA LYS A 256 -0.87 -6.89 2.64
C LYS A 256 0.42 -6.33 3.25
N GLY A 257 1.32 -7.19 3.75
CA GLY A 257 2.57 -6.74 4.36
C GLY A 257 3.49 -5.98 3.39
N HIS A 258 3.55 -6.40 2.13
CA HIS A 258 4.36 -5.69 1.12
C HIS A 258 3.81 -4.30 0.78
N LEU A 259 2.49 -4.16 0.69
CA LEU A 259 1.83 -2.86 0.48
C LEU A 259 2.03 -1.93 1.68
N HIS A 260 1.79 -2.46 2.88
CA HIS A 260 1.95 -1.72 4.12
C HIS A 260 3.38 -1.18 4.27
N LEU A 261 4.38 -2.05 4.08
CA LEU A 261 5.81 -1.66 4.13
C LEU A 261 6.17 -0.63 3.05
N PHE A 262 5.59 -0.73 1.86
CA PHE A 262 5.81 0.26 0.80
C PHE A 262 5.29 1.63 1.23
N LEU A 263 4.05 1.72 1.74
CA LEU A 263 3.46 2.98 2.18
C LEU A 263 4.22 3.59 3.36
N GLN A 264 4.56 2.80 4.38
CA GLN A 264 5.32 3.25 5.54
C GLN A 264 6.68 3.85 5.17
N ARG A 265 7.45 3.12 4.35
CA ARG A 265 8.77 3.57 3.91
C ARG A 265 8.66 4.83 3.06
N SER A 266 7.66 4.90 2.20
CA SER A 266 7.44 6.04 1.32
C SER A 266 7.02 7.28 2.11
N LEU A 267 6.09 7.13 3.06
CA LEU A 267 5.58 8.23 3.87
C LEU A 267 6.67 8.79 4.78
N PHE A 268 7.42 7.91 5.44
CA PHE A 268 8.55 8.32 6.28
C PHE A 268 9.64 9.06 5.47
N ARG A 269 9.98 8.56 4.27
CA ARG A 269 10.91 9.26 3.36
C ARG A 269 10.40 10.63 2.95
N LYS A 270 9.10 10.75 2.65
CA LYS A 270 8.48 12.01 2.27
C LYS A 270 8.51 13.00 3.44
N TYR A 271 8.12 12.58 4.64
CA TYR A 271 8.08 13.40 5.84
C TYR A 271 9.43 14.06 6.17
N LEU A 272 10.53 13.30 6.05
CA LEU A 272 11.89 13.83 6.28
C LEU A 272 12.29 14.95 5.30
N ASN A 273 11.63 15.05 4.15
CA ASN A 273 11.90 16.08 3.14
C ASN A 273 10.79 17.14 3.04
N TYR A 274 9.80 17.12 3.94
CA TYR A 274 8.75 18.16 4.01
C TYR A 274 9.35 19.55 4.20
N SER A 275 8.66 20.53 3.61
CA SER A 275 8.94 21.93 3.88
C SER A 275 8.68 22.31 5.34
N GLU A 276 9.30 23.39 5.79
CA GLU A 276 9.08 23.91 7.15
C GLU A 276 7.59 24.18 7.41
N GLU A 277 6.89 24.77 6.43
CA GLU A 277 5.44 24.98 6.45
C GLU A 277 4.64 23.67 6.47
N SER A 278 5.05 22.68 5.68
CA SER A 278 4.40 21.37 5.69
C SER A 278 4.59 20.64 7.02
N ARG A 279 5.78 20.75 7.61
CA ARG A 279 6.13 20.09 8.87
C ARG A 279 5.43 20.74 10.05
N SER A 280 5.25 22.07 10.05
CA SER A 280 4.48 22.76 11.09
C SER A 280 2.99 22.43 11.00
N SER A 281 2.45 22.23 9.79
CA SER A 281 1.04 21.84 9.59
C SER A 281 0.72 20.39 10.00
N VAL A 282 1.72 19.53 10.24
CA VAL A 282 1.52 18.11 10.56
C VAL A 282 2.12 17.78 11.92
N PRO A 283 1.30 17.78 12.99
CA PRO A 283 1.68 17.28 14.30
C PRO A 283 2.32 15.88 14.26
N PRO A 284 3.32 15.59 15.11
CA PRO A 284 3.94 14.27 15.18
C PRO A 284 2.95 13.13 15.43
N ALA A 285 1.91 13.36 16.23
CA ALA A 285 0.88 12.37 16.53
C ALA A 285 0.10 11.93 15.28
N LEU A 286 -0.24 12.87 14.40
CA LEU A 286 -0.91 12.56 13.13
C LEU A 286 0.02 11.77 12.19
N MET A 287 1.28 12.16 12.08
CA MET A 287 2.26 11.40 11.29
C MET A 287 2.48 9.99 11.84
N GLN A 288 2.47 9.82 13.16
CA GLN A 288 2.56 8.51 13.79
C GLN A 288 1.34 7.64 13.44
N SER A 289 0.12 8.19 13.57
CA SER A 289 -1.13 7.53 13.13
C SER A 289 -1.09 7.14 11.66
N ALA A 290 -0.63 8.06 10.79
CA ALA A 290 -0.57 7.83 9.36
C ALA A 290 0.37 6.69 8.97
N ILE A 291 1.54 6.64 9.62
CA ILE A 291 2.53 5.57 9.40
C ILE A 291 2.03 4.23 9.92
N THR A 292 1.36 4.16 11.07
CA THR A 292 0.93 2.88 11.63
C THR A 292 -0.44 2.46 11.12
N ARG A 293 -1.49 3.21 11.44
CA ARG A 293 -2.89 2.85 11.22
C ARG A 293 -3.33 3.06 9.78
N GLU A 294 -3.21 4.28 9.26
CA GLU A 294 -3.78 4.61 7.94
C GLU A 294 -3.10 3.82 6.81
N SER A 295 -1.79 3.62 6.91
CA SER A 295 -1.05 2.78 5.95
C SER A 295 -1.44 1.29 6.02
N GLU A 296 -1.87 0.79 7.17
CA GLU A 296 -2.38 -0.57 7.33
C GLU A 296 -3.79 -0.70 6.74
N GLU A 297 -4.66 0.26 7.04
CA GLU A 297 -6.03 0.34 6.53
C GLU A 297 -6.03 0.45 5.00
N ALA A 298 -5.19 1.32 4.43
CA ALA A 298 -5.03 1.46 2.99
C ALA A 298 -4.49 0.17 2.33
N ALA A 299 -3.58 -0.56 2.98
CA ALA A 299 -3.11 -1.86 2.48
C ALA A 299 -4.20 -2.95 2.58
N THR A 300 -5.00 -2.92 3.64
CA THR A 300 -6.15 -3.83 3.84
C THR A 300 -7.23 -3.61 2.80
N SER A 301 -7.48 -2.36 2.40
CA SER A 301 -8.44 -2.02 1.35
C SER A 301 -8.18 -2.78 0.05
N PHE A 302 -6.91 -2.96 -0.33
CA PHE A 302 -6.55 -3.68 -1.54
C PHE A 302 -6.92 -5.16 -1.47
N GLY A 303 -6.69 -5.82 -0.32
CA GLY A 303 -7.07 -7.22 -0.11
C GLY A 303 -8.59 -7.42 -0.20
N LYS A 304 -9.33 -6.51 0.42
CA LYS A 304 -10.81 -6.54 0.45
C LYS A 304 -11.45 -6.42 -0.94
N VAL A 305 -10.80 -5.72 -1.88
CA VAL A 305 -11.25 -5.69 -3.27
C VAL A 305 -11.07 -7.03 -3.97
N LEU A 306 -9.99 -7.75 -3.68
CA LEU A 306 -9.78 -9.09 -4.24
C LEU A 306 -10.84 -10.06 -3.70
N ASP A 307 -11.16 -9.96 -2.41
CA ASP A 307 -12.26 -10.72 -1.81
C ASP A 307 -13.59 -10.42 -2.54
N LEU A 308 -13.88 -9.15 -2.84
CA LEU A 308 -15.08 -8.77 -3.59
C LEU A 308 -15.10 -9.35 -5.02
N VAL A 309 -13.96 -9.37 -5.71
CA VAL A 309 -13.84 -9.99 -7.05
C VAL A 309 -14.09 -11.49 -6.97
N ALA A 310 -13.56 -12.17 -5.94
CA ALA A 310 -13.79 -13.59 -5.72
C ALA A 310 -15.27 -13.91 -5.47
N ILE A 311 -15.96 -13.08 -4.67
CA ILE A 311 -17.42 -13.17 -4.44
C ILE A 311 -18.18 -13.02 -5.76
N LEU A 312 -17.83 -12.04 -6.60
CA LEU A 312 -18.46 -11.85 -7.90
C LEU A 312 -18.26 -13.07 -8.82
N CYS A 313 -17.05 -13.63 -8.87
CA CYS A 313 -16.76 -14.86 -9.61
C CYS A 313 -17.61 -16.04 -9.09
N GLN A 314 -17.74 -16.17 -7.77
CA GLN A 314 -18.57 -17.20 -7.15
C GLN A 314 -20.05 -17.07 -7.51
N LEU A 315 -20.60 -15.85 -7.45
CA LEU A 315 -21.99 -15.58 -7.82
C LEU A 315 -22.27 -15.95 -9.28
N VAL A 316 -21.32 -15.71 -10.19
CA VAL A 316 -21.44 -16.11 -11.61
C VAL A 316 -21.47 -17.64 -11.74
N ILE A 317 -20.63 -18.36 -10.99
CA ILE A 317 -20.62 -19.84 -10.99
C ILE A 317 -21.95 -20.40 -10.49
N PHE A 318 -22.48 -19.87 -9.37
CA PHE A 318 -23.76 -20.31 -8.84
C PHE A 318 -24.94 -19.96 -9.74
N ALA A 319 -24.92 -18.78 -10.37
CA ALA A 319 -25.93 -18.40 -11.35
C ALA A 319 -25.92 -19.36 -12.55
N TYR A 320 -24.74 -19.69 -13.08
CA TYR A 320 -24.59 -20.65 -14.16
C TYR A 320 -25.14 -22.03 -13.79
N PHE A 321 -24.74 -22.57 -12.63
CA PHE A 321 -25.22 -23.87 -12.15
C PHE A 321 -26.75 -23.89 -11.98
N THR A 322 -27.32 -22.83 -11.40
CA THR A 322 -28.77 -22.75 -11.18
C THR A 322 -29.55 -22.71 -12.49
N ILE A 323 -29.04 -22.03 -13.53
CA ILE A 323 -29.69 -22.01 -14.86
C ILE A 323 -29.71 -23.40 -15.49
N MET A 324 -28.67 -24.21 -15.28
CA MET A 324 -28.58 -25.55 -15.85
C MET A 324 -29.51 -26.55 -15.14
N GLU A 325 -29.62 -26.48 -13.81
CA GLU A 325 -30.41 -27.42 -13.02
C GLU A 325 -31.88 -27.00 -12.85
N ASN A 326 -32.14 -25.75 -12.45
CA ASN A 326 -33.47 -25.25 -12.15
C ASN A 326 -33.65 -23.77 -12.57
N PRO A 327 -34.13 -23.51 -13.80
CA PRO A 327 -34.27 -22.14 -14.30
C PRO A 327 -35.32 -21.32 -13.56
N THR A 328 -36.31 -21.94 -12.89
CA THR A 328 -37.34 -21.18 -12.15
C THR A 328 -36.79 -20.60 -10.85
N ALA A 329 -35.78 -21.24 -10.27
CA ALA A 329 -35.08 -20.76 -9.08
C ALA A 329 -34.30 -19.45 -9.30
N MET A 330 -33.92 -19.17 -10.56
CA MET A 330 -33.14 -17.98 -10.92
C MET A 330 -33.86 -16.67 -10.58
N ILE A 331 -35.20 -16.65 -10.61
CA ILE A 331 -36.00 -15.48 -10.27
C ILE A 331 -35.75 -15.05 -8.82
N PHE A 332 -35.67 -16.02 -7.89
CA PHE A 332 -35.42 -15.74 -6.48
C PHE A 332 -33.99 -15.23 -6.25
N ILE A 333 -33.01 -15.83 -6.94
CA ILE A 333 -31.61 -15.41 -6.87
C ILE A 333 -31.43 -13.97 -7.39
N LEU A 334 -32.07 -13.61 -8.51
CA LEU A 334 -32.01 -12.24 -9.05
C LEU A 334 -32.84 -11.24 -8.23
N ALA A 335 -33.87 -11.70 -7.53
CA ALA A 335 -34.67 -10.85 -6.66
C ALA A 335 -33.89 -10.38 -5.42
N MET A 336 -32.95 -11.18 -4.89
CA MET A 336 -32.08 -10.81 -3.77
C MET A 336 -31.29 -9.50 -4.03
N PRO A 337 -30.43 -9.37 -5.06
CA PRO A 337 -29.68 -8.15 -5.31
C PRO A 337 -30.60 -6.98 -5.71
N CYS A 338 -31.70 -7.24 -6.41
CA CYS A 338 -32.70 -6.20 -6.71
C CYS A 338 -33.32 -5.61 -5.44
N SER A 339 -33.67 -6.46 -4.46
CA SER A 339 -34.21 -6.02 -3.18
C SER A 339 -33.18 -5.24 -2.35
N MET A 340 -31.90 -5.61 -2.41
CA MET A 340 -30.81 -4.82 -1.82
C MET A 340 -30.67 -3.46 -2.46
N LEU A 341 -30.58 -3.39 -3.79
CA LEU A 341 -30.47 -2.12 -4.52
C LEU A 341 -31.68 -1.22 -4.25
N LEU A 342 -32.88 -1.79 -4.21
CA LEU A 342 -34.09 -1.06 -3.84
C LEU A 342 -34.02 -0.53 -2.41
N TYR A 343 -33.62 -1.37 -1.45
CA TYR A 343 -33.44 -0.94 -0.06
C TYR A 343 -32.46 0.22 0.04
N PHE A 344 -31.29 0.13 -0.60
CA PHE A 344 -30.28 1.19 -0.54
C PHE A 344 -30.73 2.47 -1.24
N THR A 345 -31.40 2.39 -2.38
CA THR A 345 -31.90 3.60 -3.05
C THR A 345 -32.96 4.28 -2.18
N LEU A 346 -33.92 3.54 -1.63
CA LEU A 346 -34.92 4.09 -0.71
C LEU A 346 -34.29 4.67 0.56
N VAL A 347 -33.36 3.93 1.17
CA VAL A 347 -32.63 4.36 2.36
C VAL A 347 -31.81 5.62 2.09
N SER A 348 -31.11 5.69 0.95
CA SER A 348 -30.29 6.85 0.58
C SER A 348 -31.11 8.11 0.32
N LEU A 349 -32.38 7.96 -0.09
CA LEU A 349 -33.30 9.08 -0.31
C LEU A 349 -33.96 9.55 0.99
N CYS A 350 -34.20 8.63 1.93
CA CYS A 350 -34.93 8.95 3.16
C CYS A 350 -34.03 9.38 4.33
N ARG A 351 -32.76 8.98 4.35
CA ARG A 351 -31.86 9.26 5.49
C ARG A 351 -31.14 10.59 5.31
N GLY A 352 -31.09 11.37 6.41
CA GLY A 352 -30.34 12.62 6.48
C GLY A 352 -28.82 12.43 6.57
N GLU A 353 -28.10 13.51 6.86
CA GLU A 353 -26.65 13.51 7.00
C GLU A 353 -26.16 12.50 8.06
N ARG A 354 -24.94 12.01 7.83
CA ARG A 354 -24.21 11.05 8.68
C ARG A 354 -23.02 11.78 9.31
N ASP A 355 -22.49 11.26 10.41
CA ASP A 355 -21.27 11.78 11.06
C ASP A 355 -21.42 13.16 11.71
N GLN A 356 -22.64 13.59 12.04
CA GLN A 356 -22.88 14.86 12.78
C GLN A 356 -22.19 14.86 14.15
N TRP A 357 -21.99 13.67 14.75
CA TRP A 357 -21.28 13.50 16.01
C TRP A 357 -19.79 13.86 15.94
N LYS A 358 -19.17 13.90 14.75
CA LYS A 358 -17.74 14.26 14.59
C LYS A 358 -17.43 15.67 15.05
N GLU A 359 -18.36 16.62 14.85
CA GLU A 359 -18.17 17.99 15.32
C GLU A 359 -18.08 18.05 16.85
N ILE A 360 -18.86 17.23 17.56
CA ILE A 360 -18.80 17.10 19.03
C ILE A 360 -17.54 16.35 19.46
N GLU A 361 -17.11 15.34 18.70
CA GLU A 361 -15.85 14.63 18.93
C GLU A 361 -14.66 15.60 18.84
N ASP A 362 -14.62 16.45 17.82
CA ASP A 362 -13.58 17.47 17.66
C ASP A 362 -13.58 18.47 18.82
N GLN A 363 -14.76 18.89 19.30
CA GLN A 363 -14.89 19.72 20.50
C GLN A 363 -14.32 19.02 21.75
N MET A 364 -14.60 17.72 21.91
CA MET A 364 -14.08 16.92 23.01
C MET A 364 -12.54 16.79 22.92
N LEU A 365 -12.00 16.53 21.73
CA LEU A 365 -10.55 16.45 21.50
C LEU A 365 -9.87 17.78 21.79
N PHE A 366 -10.46 18.89 21.35
CA PHE A 366 -9.97 20.23 21.66
C PHE A 366 -9.96 20.50 23.17
N LEU A 367 -11.03 20.13 23.87
CA LEU A 367 -11.12 20.27 25.33
C LEU A 367 -10.00 19.49 26.04
N VAL A 368 -9.75 18.25 25.61
CA VAL A 368 -8.67 17.41 26.16
C VAL A 368 -7.31 18.05 25.92
N ASP A 369 -7.05 18.52 24.69
CA ASP A 369 -5.80 19.18 24.33
C ASP A 369 -5.56 20.45 25.16
N GLU A 370 -6.59 21.28 25.34
CA GLU A 370 -6.53 22.50 26.12
C GLU A 370 -6.23 22.20 27.60
N VAL A 371 -6.91 21.20 28.19
CA VAL A 371 -6.67 20.78 29.57
C VAL A 371 -5.24 20.26 29.75
N CYS A 372 -4.73 19.48 28.80
CA CYS A 372 -3.37 18.96 28.85
C CYS A 372 -2.31 20.07 28.77
N HIS A 373 -2.46 21.01 27.83
CA HIS A 373 -1.53 22.12 27.65
C HIS A 373 -1.60 23.16 28.77
N ARG A 374 -2.79 23.43 29.32
CA ARG A 374 -3.05 24.47 30.33
C ARG A 374 -3.26 23.91 31.73
N TYR A 375 -2.81 22.68 31.99
CA TYR A 375 -3.07 21.98 33.26
C TYR A 375 -2.70 22.81 34.50
N ARG A 376 -1.56 23.52 34.48
CA ARG A 376 -1.12 24.37 35.60
C ARG A 376 -2.15 25.44 35.92
N LEU A 377 -2.69 26.13 34.92
CA LEU A 377 -3.74 27.15 35.10
C LEU A 377 -5.01 26.52 35.71
N VAL A 378 -5.45 25.37 35.19
CA VAL A 378 -6.62 24.66 35.73
C VAL A 378 -6.42 24.29 37.20
N ALA A 379 -5.22 23.85 37.57
CA ALA A 379 -4.88 23.49 38.94
C ALA A 379 -4.78 24.71 39.86
N ASP A 380 -4.06 25.75 39.44
CA ASP A 380 -3.78 26.94 40.25
C ASP A 380 -5.04 27.78 40.51
N TYR A 381 -6.00 27.78 39.58
CA TYR A 381 -7.29 28.45 39.72
C TYR A 381 -8.40 27.54 40.31
N PHE A 382 -8.06 26.35 40.80
CA PHE A 382 -8.99 25.39 41.41
C PHE A 382 -10.17 24.96 40.50
N GLN A 383 -10.00 25.01 39.17
CA GLN A 383 -11.04 24.72 38.18
C GLN A 383 -11.16 23.24 37.78
N ARG A 384 -10.49 22.32 38.49
CA ARG A 384 -10.55 20.88 38.19
C ARG A 384 -11.98 20.31 38.16
N PRO A 385 -12.89 20.67 39.10
CA PRO A 385 -14.27 20.18 39.04
C PRO A 385 -15.00 20.69 37.80
N GLN A 386 -14.83 21.96 37.44
CA GLN A 386 -15.48 22.56 36.27
C GLN A 386 -15.05 21.88 34.98
N MET A 387 -13.75 21.63 34.80
CA MET A 387 -13.26 20.93 33.59
C MET A 387 -13.77 19.49 33.51
N ASN A 388 -13.91 18.81 34.65
CA ASN A 388 -14.49 17.46 34.69
C ASN A 388 -15.99 17.48 34.32
N GLU A 389 -16.76 18.44 34.82
CA GLU A 389 -18.18 18.60 34.48
C GLU A 389 -18.36 18.91 33.00
N GLU A 390 -17.53 19.79 32.43
CA GLU A 390 -17.57 20.10 31.00
C GLU A 390 -17.26 18.85 30.15
N PHE A 391 -16.20 18.10 30.49
CA PHE A 391 -15.88 16.86 29.80
C PHE A 391 -16.99 15.81 29.91
N GLN A 392 -17.61 15.69 31.09
CA GLN A 392 -18.74 14.79 31.31
C GLN A 392 -19.95 15.18 30.45
N LYS A 393 -20.22 16.48 30.31
CA LYS A 393 -21.29 16.98 29.45
C LYS A 393 -20.99 16.69 27.98
N THR A 394 -19.81 17.06 27.47
CA THR A 394 -19.42 16.84 26.07
C THR A 394 -19.42 15.35 25.72
N SER A 395 -18.89 14.49 26.59
CA SER A 395 -18.93 13.03 26.37
C SER A 395 -20.34 12.45 26.42
N GLY A 396 -21.23 13.01 27.26
CA GLY A 396 -22.65 12.65 27.29
C GLY A 396 -23.42 13.08 26.04
N ASP A 397 -23.11 14.26 25.50
CA ASP A 397 -23.67 14.78 24.25
C ASP A 397 -23.17 13.94 23.06
N LEU A 398 -21.87 13.66 23.00
CA LEU A 398 -21.26 12.79 21.99
C LEU A 398 -21.96 11.43 21.94
N ARG A 399 -22.14 10.78 23.11
CA ARG A 399 -22.84 9.49 23.17
C ARG A 399 -24.26 9.58 22.60
N ARG A 400 -25.01 10.65 22.90
CA ARG A 400 -26.39 10.81 22.42
C ARG A 400 -26.44 10.96 20.91
N GLU A 401 -25.53 11.72 20.32
CA GLU A 401 -25.47 11.93 18.87
C GLU A 401 -24.92 10.71 18.10
N MET A 402 -24.12 9.85 18.74
CA MET A 402 -23.66 8.60 18.13
C MET A 402 -24.77 7.53 18.02
N VAL A 403 -25.77 7.55 18.90
CA VAL A 403 -26.82 6.49 18.95
C VAL A 403 -27.61 6.35 17.63
N PRO A 404 -28.10 7.44 16.99
CA PRO A 404 -28.77 7.34 15.70
C PRO A 404 -27.93 6.66 14.61
N ASP A 405 -26.63 6.98 14.53
CA ASP A 405 -25.73 6.35 13.54
C ASP A 405 -25.47 4.88 13.87
N HIS A 406 -25.29 4.53 15.16
CA HIS A 406 -25.22 3.12 15.57
C HIS A 406 -26.50 2.33 15.26
N LEU A 407 -27.69 2.94 15.41
CA LEU A 407 -28.96 2.32 15.04
C LEU A 407 -29.06 2.11 13.53
N ARG A 408 -28.59 3.08 12.73
CA ARG A 408 -28.51 2.96 11.27
C ARG A 408 -27.60 1.81 10.88
N ASP A 409 -26.40 1.74 11.46
CA ASP A 409 -25.44 0.67 11.21
C ASP A 409 -25.97 -0.70 11.62
N ALA A 410 -26.65 -0.79 12.76
CA ALA A 410 -27.30 -2.03 13.18
C ALA A 410 -28.36 -2.49 12.18
N ASN A 411 -29.21 -1.57 11.69
CA ASN A 411 -30.25 -1.90 10.71
C ASN A 411 -29.67 -2.32 9.35
N ASP A 412 -28.66 -1.59 8.87
CA ASP A 412 -27.99 -1.87 7.60
C ASP A 412 -27.24 -3.21 7.64
N ASN A 413 -26.65 -3.56 8.79
CA ASN A 413 -26.00 -4.86 8.98
C ASN A 413 -27.00 -6.02 9.11
N MET A 414 -28.22 -5.77 9.57
CA MET A 414 -29.24 -6.83 9.71
C MET A 414 -29.97 -7.12 8.40
N PHE A 415 -30.27 -6.10 7.59
CA PHE A 415 -31.11 -6.26 6.39
C PHE A 415 -30.62 -7.36 5.42
N PRO A 416 -29.33 -7.44 5.03
CA PRO A 416 -28.84 -8.51 4.15
C PRO A 416 -29.05 -9.92 4.74
N LYS A 417 -28.97 -10.06 6.08
CA LYS A 417 -29.13 -11.34 6.77
C LYS A 417 -30.55 -11.90 6.70
N TRP A 418 -31.55 -11.02 6.52
CA TRP A 418 -32.95 -11.42 6.38
C TRP A 418 -33.27 -11.97 4.98
N LEU A 419 -32.48 -11.61 3.96
CA LEU A 419 -32.76 -12.00 2.57
C LEU A 419 -32.72 -13.51 2.39
N GLY A 420 -31.71 -14.18 2.94
CA GLY A 420 -31.57 -15.64 2.85
C GLY A 420 -32.82 -16.37 3.36
N PRO A 421 -33.17 -16.27 4.65
CA PRO A 421 -34.36 -16.91 5.21
C PRO A 421 -35.66 -16.55 4.51
N PHE A 422 -35.83 -15.28 4.11
CA PHE A 422 -37.04 -14.82 3.44
C PHE A 422 -37.23 -15.47 2.06
N PHE A 423 -36.22 -15.41 1.19
CA PHE A 423 -36.30 -15.99 -0.15
C PHE A 423 -36.25 -17.52 -0.14
N MET A 424 -35.52 -18.13 0.82
CA MET A 424 -35.59 -19.57 1.07
C MET A 424 -37.01 -20.01 1.44
N GLY A 425 -37.66 -19.33 2.39
CA GLY A 425 -39.04 -19.63 2.76
C GLY A 425 -40.01 -19.46 1.59
N LEU A 426 -39.83 -18.43 0.78
CA LEU A 426 -40.65 -18.18 -0.40
C LEU A 426 -40.50 -19.27 -1.47
N TYR A 427 -39.26 -19.66 -1.78
CA TYR A 427 -38.97 -20.74 -2.73
C TYR A 427 -39.57 -22.06 -2.29
N VAL A 428 -39.33 -22.45 -1.02
CA VAL A 428 -39.87 -23.70 -0.47
C VAL A 428 -41.40 -23.69 -0.54
N SER A 429 -42.04 -22.56 -0.25
CA SER A 429 -43.50 -22.45 -0.28
C SER A 429 -44.09 -22.60 -1.70
N ILE A 430 -43.36 -22.20 -2.73
CA ILE A 430 -43.84 -22.20 -4.13
C ILE A 430 -43.47 -23.49 -4.87
N GLU A 431 -42.23 -23.95 -4.72
CA GLU A 431 -41.67 -25.06 -5.52
C GLU A 431 -41.84 -26.42 -4.84
N ALA A 432 -42.25 -26.49 -3.56
CA ALA A 432 -42.55 -27.76 -2.90
C ALA A 432 -43.60 -28.59 -3.64
N GLY A 433 -44.60 -27.95 -4.27
CA GLY A 433 -45.60 -28.65 -5.08
C GLY A 433 -44.99 -29.46 -6.23
N ARG A 434 -43.95 -28.92 -6.88
CA ARG A 434 -43.27 -29.59 -8.00
C ARG A 434 -42.48 -30.83 -7.59
N VAL A 435 -41.98 -30.84 -6.36
CA VAL A 435 -41.32 -32.01 -5.76
C VAL A 435 -42.36 -33.09 -5.46
N LEU A 436 -43.51 -32.70 -4.90
CA LEU A 436 -44.61 -33.63 -4.62
C LEU A 436 -45.21 -34.25 -5.89
N ASP A 437 -45.26 -33.47 -6.97
CA ASP A 437 -45.73 -33.91 -8.29
C ASP A 437 -44.68 -34.73 -9.07
N GLY A 438 -43.46 -34.89 -8.52
CA GLY A 438 -42.37 -35.65 -9.13
C GLY A 438 -41.67 -34.97 -10.32
N SER A 439 -42.03 -33.72 -10.62
CA SER A 439 -41.42 -32.94 -11.72
C SER A 439 -40.02 -32.40 -11.42
N LEU A 440 -39.64 -32.36 -10.14
CA LEU A 440 -38.32 -31.93 -9.66
C LEU A 440 -37.78 -32.99 -8.70
N SER A 441 -36.53 -33.42 -8.87
CA SER A 441 -35.91 -34.38 -7.94
C SER A 441 -35.72 -33.75 -6.56
N LEU A 442 -35.76 -34.59 -5.51
CA LEU A 442 -35.53 -34.14 -4.15
C LEU A 442 -34.11 -33.61 -3.97
N GLY A 443 -33.10 -34.23 -4.61
CA GLY A 443 -31.72 -33.78 -4.59
C GLY A 443 -31.54 -32.40 -5.23
N THR A 444 -32.09 -32.16 -6.43
CA THR A 444 -32.02 -30.85 -7.09
C THR A 444 -32.76 -29.77 -6.30
N PHE A 445 -33.91 -30.09 -5.68
CA PHE A 445 -34.61 -29.15 -4.80
C PHE A 445 -33.75 -28.76 -3.58
N LEU A 446 -33.19 -29.74 -2.86
CA LEU A 446 -32.35 -29.49 -1.70
C LEU A 446 -31.05 -28.75 -2.06
N ALA A 447 -30.45 -29.07 -3.20
CA ALA A 447 -29.28 -28.35 -3.69
C ALA A 447 -29.60 -26.91 -4.07
N THR A 448 -30.77 -26.65 -4.65
CA THR A 448 -31.22 -25.28 -4.96
C THR A 448 -31.41 -24.45 -3.68
N VAL A 449 -31.99 -25.03 -2.62
CA VAL A 449 -32.07 -24.38 -1.30
C VAL A 449 -30.67 -24.12 -0.73
N GLY A 450 -29.75 -25.09 -0.84
CA GLY A 450 -28.36 -24.94 -0.43
C GLY A 450 -27.63 -23.82 -1.17
N ILE A 451 -27.77 -23.74 -2.49
CA ILE A 451 -27.20 -22.67 -3.33
C ILE A 451 -27.77 -21.31 -2.94
N MET A 452 -29.07 -21.23 -2.71
CA MET A 452 -29.70 -19.96 -2.34
C MET A 452 -29.24 -19.48 -0.96
N LYS A 453 -29.03 -20.40 -0.01
CA LYS A 453 -28.38 -20.10 1.26
C LYS A 453 -26.97 -19.55 1.03
N ASP A 454 -26.13 -20.27 0.29
CA ASP A 454 -24.74 -19.87 0.04
C ASP A 454 -24.68 -18.51 -0.65
N ILE A 455 -25.52 -18.26 -1.67
CA ILE A 455 -25.64 -16.95 -2.34
C ILE A 455 -26.02 -15.85 -1.35
N SER A 456 -26.97 -16.10 -0.44
CA SER A 456 -27.35 -15.08 0.54
C SER A 456 -26.21 -14.75 1.51
N GLU A 457 -25.41 -15.74 1.92
CA GLU A 457 -24.22 -15.53 2.75
C GLU A 457 -23.13 -14.76 1.99
N GLU A 458 -22.95 -15.02 0.69
CA GLU A 458 -22.04 -14.24 -0.17
C GLU A 458 -22.47 -12.78 -0.32
N PHE A 459 -23.76 -12.51 -0.44
CA PHE A 459 -24.27 -11.14 -0.48
C PHE A 459 -24.05 -10.42 0.85
N GLU A 460 -24.22 -11.11 1.98
CA GLU A 460 -23.88 -10.57 3.31
C GLU A 460 -22.37 -10.24 3.41
N GLU A 461 -21.49 -11.18 3.05
CA GLU A 461 -20.02 -11.01 3.08
C GLU A 461 -19.59 -9.86 2.16
N GLY A 462 -20.11 -9.82 0.92
CA GLY A 462 -19.81 -8.77 -0.05
C GLY A 462 -20.28 -7.38 0.41
N TYR A 463 -21.43 -7.30 1.07
CA TYR A 463 -21.92 -6.04 1.62
C TYR A 463 -21.07 -5.54 2.79
N ALA A 464 -20.70 -6.43 3.72
CA ALA A 464 -19.81 -6.09 4.82
C ALA A 464 -18.47 -5.53 4.30
N ILE A 465 -17.91 -6.15 3.24
CA ILE A 465 -16.70 -5.66 2.57
C ILE A 465 -16.89 -4.25 1.99
N ILE A 466 -18.03 -3.96 1.34
CA ILE A 466 -18.32 -2.62 0.80
C ILE A 466 -18.39 -1.56 1.90
N LEU A 467 -18.98 -1.89 3.05
CA LEU A 467 -19.02 -1.01 4.21
C LEU A 467 -17.61 -0.74 4.76
N GLU A 468 -16.78 -1.78 4.92
CA GLU A 468 -15.39 -1.63 5.35
C GLU A 468 -14.56 -0.79 4.36
N LEU A 469 -14.71 -1.00 3.05
CA LEU A 469 -14.06 -0.19 2.02
C LEU A 469 -14.43 1.29 2.11
N THR A 470 -15.63 1.60 2.60
CA THR A 470 -16.06 2.98 2.85
C THR A 470 -15.29 3.63 4.00
N GLN A 471 -14.90 2.84 5.02
CA GLN A 471 -14.05 3.34 6.10
C GLN A 471 -12.60 3.54 5.64
N PHE A 472 -12.04 2.57 4.90
CA PHE A 472 -10.67 2.66 4.38
C PHE A 472 -10.47 3.80 3.37
N TYR A 473 -11.54 4.29 2.74
CA TYR A 473 -11.49 5.47 1.88
C TYR A 473 -10.89 6.68 2.61
N TYR A 474 -11.26 6.92 3.88
CA TYR A 474 -10.76 8.07 4.63
C TYR A 474 -9.25 7.97 4.85
N SER A 475 -8.74 6.78 5.20
CA SER A 475 -7.30 6.53 5.34
C SER A 475 -6.53 6.77 4.04
N VAL A 476 -7.12 6.39 2.89
CA VAL A 476 -6.51 6.67 1.57
C VAL A 476 -6.52 8.17 1.25
N VAL A 477 -7.56 8.91 1.66
CA VAL A 477 -7.61 10.38 1.53
C VAL A 477 -6.50 11.03 2.36
N ASP A 478 -6.36 10.64 3.64
CA ASP A 478 -5.34 11.21 4.53
C ASP A 478 -3.93 10.97 4.01
N LEU A 479 -3.63 9.73 3.60
CA LEU A 479 -2.37 9.39 2.94
C LEU A 479 -2.15 10.20 1.67
N THR A 480 -3.20 10.39 0.86
CA THR A 480 -3.11 11.19 -0.38
C THR A 480 -2.76 12.64 -0.07
N VAL A 481 -3.35 13.23 0.97
CA VAL A 481 -3.01 14.59 1.43
C VAL A 481 -1.55 14.64 1.91
N PHE A 482 -1.12 13.69 2.73
CA PHE A 482 0.25 13.68 3.25
C PHE A 482 1.29 13.48 2.13
N PHE A 483 1.09 12.55 1.20
CA PHE A 483 2.04 12.31 0.10
C PHE A 483 2.19 13.51 -0.84
N ASN A 484 1.16 14.35 -0.95
CA ASN A 484 1.17 15.53 -1.82
C ASN A 484 1.59 16.83 -1.14
N LYS A 485 1.91 16.83 0.17
CA LYS A 485 2.46 18.02 0.83
C LYS A 485 3.81 18.44 0.22
N PRO A 486 4.08 19.76 0.12
CA PRO A 486 5.29 20.28 -0.51
C PRO A 486 6.57 19.91 0.25
N THR A 487 7.66 19.80 -0.50
CA THR A 487 8.99 19.40 0.00
C THR A 487 10.05 20.45 -0.32
N ASP A 488 11.06 20.57 0.53
CA ASP A 488 12.17 21.53 0.33
C ASP A 488 13.18 21.10 -0.76
N LEU A 489 13.00 19.91 -1.35
CA LEU A 489 13.98 19.30 -2.25
C LEU A 489 14.29 20.16 -3.48
N ARG A 490 13.28 20.79 -4.09
CA ARG A 490 13.47 21.67 -5.24
C ARG A 490 14.26 22.93 -4.86
N THR A 491 14.01 23.48 -3.68
CA THR A 491 14.77 24.60 -3.12
C THR A 491 16.24 24.21 -2.91
N TRP A 492 16.49 23.06 -2.28
CA TRP A 492 17.85 22.55 -2.07
C TRP A 492 18.57 22.23 -3.39
N LYS A 493 17.86 21.71 -4.39
CA LYS A 493 18.38 21.50 -5.74
C LYS A 493 18.86 22.82 -6.37
N ALA A 494 18.03 23.87 -6.32
CA ALA A 494 18.36 25.18 -6.85
C ALA A 494 19.60 25.78 -6.15
N VAL A 495 19.62 25.76 -4.80
CA VAL A 495 20.76 26.25 -4.00
C VAL A 495 22.03 25.46 -4.29
N ASN A 496 21.95 24.14 -4.45
CA ASN A 496 23.09 23.30 -4.77
C ASN A 496 23.65 23.62 -6.17
N ARG A 497 22.79 23.76 -7.18
CA ARG A 497 23.20 24.17 -8.53
C ARG A 497 23.90 25.52 -8.52
N GLN A 498 23.29 26.52 -7.88
CA GLN A 498 23.87 27.85 -7.75
C GLN A 498 25.26 27.81 -7.09
N ARG A 499 25.42 27.06 -5.98
CA ARG A 499 26.72 26.92 -5.30
C ARG A 499 27.81 26.28 -6.17
N ARG A 500 27.44 25.37 -7.09
CA ARG A 500 28.39 24.74 -8.01
C ARG A 500 28.83 25.71 -9.11
N ASP A 501 27.94 26.58 -9.55
CA ASP A 501 28.22 27.59 -10.57
C ASP A 501 29.08 28.73 -10.00
N GLU A 502 28.76 29.19 -8.79
CA GLU A 502 29.46 30.26 -8.07
C GLU A 502 30.78 29.82 -7.41
N SER A 503 31.09 28.52 -7.40
CA SER A 503 32.30 28.01 -6.74
C SER A 503 33.56 28.72 -7.28
N PRO A 504 34.39 29.36 -6.42
CA PRO A 504 35.37 30.38 -6.81
C PRO A 504 36.49 29.90 -7.74
N LEU A 505 36.60 28.59 -8.00
CA LEU A 505 37.51 28.03 -8.99
C LEU A 505 37.07 28.31 -10.44
N SER A 506 35.77 28.53 -10.69
CA SER A 506 35.27 28.99 -12.01
C SER A 506 35.63 30.47 -12.26
N CYS A 507 35.50 31.33 -11.24
CA CYS A 507 35.78 32.77 -11.33
C CYS A 507 37.26 33.14 -11.29
N ALA A 508 38.11 32.37 -10.58
CA ALA A 508 39.54 32.69 -10.45
C ALA A 508 40.31 32.56 -11.78
N PHE A 509 39.85 31.71 -12.70
CA PHE A 509 40.54 31.49 -13.99
C PHE A 509 39.79 32.05 -15.21
N GLY A 510 38.51 32.42 -15.09
CA GLY A 510 37.83 33.22 -16.12
C GLY A 510 38.43 34.62 -16.34
N ARG A 511 39.24 35.11 -15.39
CA ARG A 511 39.99 36.38 -15.50
C ARG A 511 41.41 36.25 -16.06
N THR A 512 41.88 35.04 -16.37
CA THR A 512 43.21 34.84 -17.00
C THR A 512 43.14 34.59 -18.50
N GLN A 513 41.95 34.66 -19.12
CA GLN A 513 41.75 34.61 -20.57
C GLN A 513 41.11 35.88 -21.16
N ALA A 514 41.31 37.04 -20.54
CA ALA A 514 40.94 38.35 -21.10
C ALA A 514 42.16 39.26 -21.19
#